data_AF-A0A5E4LRG7-F1
#
_entry.id   AF-A0A5E4LRG7-F1
#
_cell.length_a   1.000
_cell.length_b   1.000
_cell.length_c   1.000
_cell.angle_alpha   90.00
_cell.angle_beta   90.00
_cell.angle_gamma   90.00
#
_symmetry.space_group_name_H-M   'P 1'
#
loop_
_entity.id
_entity.type
_entity.pdbx_description
1 polymer ?
#
loop_
_entity_poly.entity_id
_entity_poly.type
_entity_poly.pdbx_seq_one_letter_code
_entity_poly.pdbx_strand_id
1 'polypeptide(L)'
;MGNKRRGRDRLESCSSCGRSVPRDKAVEYSTRTHFTTDLKEDNVTYTGFRDVYYCISCAKHRKIFEKLKQQAQRQRERESYG
;
A
#
# COMPACT_ATOMS: atom_id res chain seq x y z
N MET A 1 2.91 -14.20 7.70
CA MET A 1 3.51 -15.26 8.53
C MET A 1 4.60 -14.60 9.34
N GLY A 2 4.34 -14.42 10.63
CA GLY A 2 5.19 -13.58 11.48
C GLY A 2 6.42 -14.28 12.04
N ASN A 3 7.47 -13.48 12.20
CA ASN A 3 8.84 -13.89 12.50
C ASN A 3 8.99 -15.04 13.50
N LYS A 4 9.73 -16.08 13.10
CA LYS A 4 10.10 -17.20 13.99
C LYS A 4 11.27 -16.88 14.94
N ARG A 5 12.10 -15.84 14.71
CA ARG A 5 13.25 -15.47 15.57
C ARG A 5 13.77 -14.02 15.38
N ARG A 6 12.91 -12.99 15.43
CA ARG A 6 13.37 -11.59 15.49
C ARG A 6 12.82 -10.95 16.75
N GLY A 7 13.61 -10.07 17.38
CA GLY A 7 13.25 -9.33 18.60
C GLY A 7 12.12 -8.32 18.36
N ARG A 8 12.22 -7.11 18.93
CA ARG A 8 11.21 -6.07 18.72
C ARG A 8 11.23 -5.59 17.27
N ASP A 9 10.11 -5.76 16.57
CA ASP A 9 9.95 -5.34 15.18
C ASP A 9 9.70 -3.82 15.08
N ARG A 10 9.98 -3.23 13.91
CA ARG A 10 9.68 -1.81 13.65
C ARG A 10 8.18 -1.57 13.70
N LEU A 11 7.77 -0.44 14.28
CA LEU A 11 6.36 -0.04 14.39
C LEU A 11 6.04 0.95 13.27
N GLU A 12 5.06 0.61 12.45
CA GLU A 12 4.51 1.47 11.41
C GLU A 12 3.20 2.09 11.89
N SER A 13 2.97 3.35 11.54
CA SER A 13 1.72 4.05 11.87
C SER A 13 0.64 3.79 10.82
N CYS A 14 -0.54 3.33 11.26
CA CYS A 14 -1.68 3.16 10.36
C CYS A 14 -2.12 4.51 9.78
N SER A 15 -2.15 4.64 8.45
CA SER A 15 -2.52 5.89 7.77
C SER A 15 -3.98 6.31 7.98
N SER A 16 -4.87 5.42 8.44
CA SER A 16 -6.29 5.75 8.64
C SER A 16 -6.64 6.10 10.08
N CYS A 17 -6.03 5.47 11.08
CA CYS A 17 -6.41 5.61 12.48
C CYS A 17 -5.24 5.97 13.40
N GLY A 18 -4.03 6.13 12.87
CA GLY A 18 -2.83 6.50 13.64
C GLY A 18 -2.26 5.40 14.53
N ARG A 19 -2.94 4.25 14.67
CA ARG A 19 -2.48 3.14 15.53
C ARG A 19 -1.11 2.63 15.08
N SER A 20 -0.18 2.50 16.01
CA SER A 20 1.12 1.84 15.79
C SER A 20 0.94 0.33 15.69
N VAL A 21 1.40 -0.26 14.59
CA VAL A 21 1.31 -1.69 14.30
C VAL A 21 2.71 -2.21 13.95
N PRO A 22 3.14 -3.39 14.45
CA PRO A 22 4.38 -4.00 14.01
C PRO A 22 4.38 -4.19 12.49
N ARG A 23 5.50 -3.89 11.82
CA ARG A 23 5.62 -3.92 10.35
C ARG A 23 5.17 -5.24 9.74
N ASP A 24 5.54 -6.36 10.36
CA ASP A 24 5.13 -7.71 9.95
C ASP A 24 3.61 -7.97 10.03
N LYS A 25 2.90 -7.22 10.88
CA LYS A 25 1.43 -7.30 11.04
C LYS A 25 0.69 -6.19 10.31
N ALA A 26 1.40 -5.19 9.80
CA ALA A 26 0.81 -4.10 9.04
C ALA A 26 0.47 -4.58 7.62
N VAL A 27 -0.66 -4.11 7.10
CA VAL A 27 -1.04 -4.36 5.71
C VAL A 27 -0.44 -3.25 4.86
N GLU A 28 0.54 -3.60 4.04
CA GLU A 28 1.15 -2.71 3.07
C GLU A 28 0.24 -2.59 1.83
N TYR A 29 0.00 -1.35 1.41
CA TYR A 29 -0.74 -1.06 0.19
C TYR A 29 -0.01 0.03 -0.60
N SER A 30 0.53 -0.37 -1.76
CA SER A 30 1.15 0.56 -2.70
C SER A 30 0.05 1.25 -3.51
N THR A 31 0.00 2.58 -3.40
CA THR A 31 -0.94 3.39 -4.16
C THR A 31 -0.19 4.28 -5.15
N ARG A 32 -0.72 4.39 -6.36
CA ARG A 32 -0.16 5.29 -7.37
C ARG A 32 -0.70 6.69 -7.13
N THR A 33 0.19 7.64 -6.87
CA THR A 33 -0.16 9.05 -6.71
C THR A 33 0.29 9.82 -7.94
N HIS A 34 -0.63 10.62 -8.47
CA HIS A 34 -0.38 11.55 -9.55
C HIS A 34 -0.55 12.96 -8.98
N PHE A 35 0.49 13.77 -9.08
CA PHE A 35 0.45 15.19 -8.75
C PHE A 35 0.63 15.97 -10.04
N THR A 36 -0.25 16.95 -10.27
CA THR A 36 -0.20 17.87 -11.40
C THR A 36 -0.32 19.28 -10.87
N THR A 37 0.42 20.22 -11.43
CA THR A 37 0.34 21.64 -11.03
C THR A 37 -0.79 22.40 -11.73
N ASP A 38 -1.57 21.73 -12.60
CA ASP A 38 -2.73 22.27 -13.35
C ASP A 38 -2.47 23.60 -14.09
N LEU A 39 -1.19 23.91 -14.34
CA LEU A 39 -0.77 25.06 -15.13
C LEU A 39 -0.89 24.73 -16.63
N LYS A 40 -1.25 25.72 -17.45
CA LYS A 40 -1.43 25.53 -18.89
C LYS A 40 -0.10 25.44 -19.65
N GLU A 41 0.91 26.22 -19.24
CA GLU A 41 2.17 26.35 -19.97
C GLU A 41 3.33 25.62 -19.28
N ASP A 42 3.43 25.68 -17.94
CA ASP A 42 4.47 25.00 -17.13
C ASP A 42 3.89 23.88 -16.25
N ASN A 43 3.25 22.89 -16.88
CA ASN A 43 2.69 21.77 -16.11
C ASN A 43 3.79 20.76 -15.74
N VAL A 44 4.09 20.66 -14.45
CA VAL A 44 4.98 19.63 -13.92
C VAL A 44 4.11 18.49 -13.41
N THR A 45 4.25 17.33 -14.05
CA THR A 45 3.54 16.11 -13.64
C THR A 45 4.48 15.17 -12.91
N TYR A 46 4.07 14.73 -11.73
CA TYR A 46 4.76 13.69 -10.98
C TYR A 46 3.86 12.47 -10.86
N THR A 47 4.40 11.33 -11.28
CA THR A 47 3.76 10.04 -11.09
C THR A 47 4.68 9.17 -10.25
N GLY A 48 4.20 8.76 -9.08
CA GLY A 48 4.95 7.91 -8.17
C GLY A 48 4.09 6.86 -7.50
N PHE A 49 4.75 5.92 -6.86
CA PHE A 49 4.12 4.96 -5.96
C PHE A 49 4.45 5.36 -4.52
N ARG A 50 3.43 5.27 -3.66
CA ARG A 50 3.58 5.49 -2.22
C ARG A 50 3.08 4.26 -1.49
N ASP A 51 3.95 3.69 -0.65
CA ASP A 51 3.58 2.60 0.24
C ASP A 51 2.89 3.15 1.48
N VAL A 52 1.70 2.63 1.75
CA VAL A 52 0.87 3.05 2.87
C VAL A 52 0.57 1.85 3.76
N TYR A 53 0.82 2.00 5.05
CA TYR A 53 0.59 0.96 6.04
C TYR A 53 -0.78 1.14 6.73
N TYR A 54 -1.51 0.04 6.85
CA TYR A 54 -2.80 -0.02 7.54
C TYR A 54 -2.81 -1.08 8.65
N CYS A 55 -3.56 -0.82 9.71
CA CYS A 55 -3.92 -1.86 10.67
C CYS A 55 -4.96 -2.83 10.05
N ILE A 56 -5.02 -4.06 10.56
CA ILE A 56 -5.89 -5.13 10.04
C ILE A 56 -7.36 -4.68 9.97
N SER A 57 -7.85 -3.96 10.98
CA SER A 57 -9.24 -3.49 11.03
C SER A 57 -9.54 -2.46 9.95
N CYS A 58 -8.70 -1.43 9.80
CA CYS A 58 -8.87 -0.41 8.75
C CYS A 58 -8.71 -1.00 7.35
N ALA A 59 -7.78 -1.96 7.18
CA ALA A 59 -7.59 -2.65 5.92
C ALA A 59 -8.85 -3.45 5.51
N LYS A 60 -9.52 -4.12 6.45
CA LYS A 60 -10.81 -4.78 6.20
C LYS A 60 -11.90 -3.79 5.83
N HIS A 61 -12.09 -2.74 6.64
CA HIS A 61 -13.14 -1.74 6.38
C HIS A 61 -12.97 -1.08 4.99
N ARG A 62 -11.73 -0.77 4.59
CA ARG A 62 -11.44 -0.11 3.31
C ARG A 62 -11.30 -1.09 2.13
N LYS A 63 -11.61 -2.37 2.33
CA LYS A 63 -11.52 -3.45 1.34
C LYS A 63 -10.13 -3.56 0.69
N ILE A 64 -9.07 -3.24 1.44
CA ILE A 64 -7.69 -3.26 0.92
C ILE A 64 -7.28 -4.70 0.53
N PHE A 65 -7.72 -5.71 1.27
CA PHE A 65 -7.46 -7.11 0.93
C PHE A 65 -8.06 -7.52 -0.42
N GLU A 66 -9.27 -7.06 -0.74
CA GLU A 66 -9.90 -7.32 -2.04
C GLU A 66 -9.14 -6.62 -3.17
N LYS A 67 -8.71 -5.38 -2.94
CA LYS A 67 -7.88 -4.63 -3.90
C LYS A 67 -6.54 -5.32 -4.17
N LEU A 68 -5.85 -5.77 -3.13
CA LEU A 68 -4.60 -6.53 -3.25
C LEU A 68 -4.82 -7.85 -4.01
N LYS A 69 -5.92 -8.57 -3.74
CA LYS A 69 -6.28 -9.79 -4.48
C LYS A 69 -6.47 -9.50 -5.97
N GLN A 70 -7.20 -8.44 -6.32
CA GLN A 70 -7.41 -8.02 -7.71
C GLN A 70 -6.11 -7.56 -8.38
N GLN A 71 -5.21 -6.90 -7.64
CA GLN A 71 -3.90 -6.51 -8.15
C GLN A 71 -3.04 -7.74 -8.45
N ALA A 72 -2.98 -8.71 -7.52
CA ALA A 72 -2.25 -9.95 -7.72
C ALA A 72 -2.82 -10.77 -8.89
N GLN A 73 -4.14 -10.81 -9.06
CA GLN A 73 -4.75 -11.47 -10.22
C GLN A 73 -4.35 -10.81 -11.54
N ARG A 74 -4.44 -9.48 -11.63
CA ARG A 74 -4.01 -8.73 -12.82
C ARG A 74 -2.52 -8.94 -13.13
N GLN A 75 -1.69 -9.04 -12.10
CA GLN A 75 -0.26 -9.34 -12.28
C GLN A 75 -0.06 -10.74 -12.87
N ARG A 76 -0.74 -11.75 -12.33
CA ARG A 76 -0.68 -13.14 -12.85
C ARG A 76 -1.17 -13.23 -14.29
N GLU A 77 -2.26 -12.52 -14.63
CA GLU A 77 -2.76 -12.46 -16.01
C GLU A 77 -1.68 -11.85 -16.93
N ARG A 78 -1.05 -10.75 -16.53
CA ARG A 78 0.03 -10.13 -17.31
C ARG A 78 1.23 -11.06 -17.51
N GLU A 79 1.60 -11.82 -16.48
CA GLU A 79 2.67 -12.84 -16.54
C GLU A 79 2.31 -14.03 -17.43
N SER A 80 1.02 -14.34 -17.63
CA SER A 80 0.59 -15.44 -18.50
C SER A 80 0.56 -15.09 -20.00
N TYR A 81 0.47 -13.79 -20.33
CA TYR A 81 0.44 -13.29 -21.71
C TYR A 81 1.82 -12.86 -22.23
N GLY A 82 2.81 -12.68 -21.36
CA GLY A 82 4.20 -12.34 -21.70
C GLY A 82 5.08 -13.57 -21.74
#